data_AF-A0A348UJB3-F1
#
_entry.id   AF-A0A348UJB3-F1
#
_cell.length_a   1.000
_cell.length_b   1.000
_cell.length_c   1.000
_cell.angle_alpha   90.00
_cell.angle_beta   90.00
_cell.angle_gamma   90.00
#
_symmetry.space_group_name_H-M   'P 1'
#
loop_
_entity.id
_entity.type
_entity.pdbx_description
1 polymer ?
#
loop_
_entity_poly.entity_id
_entity_poly.type
_entity_poly.pdbx_seq_one_letter_code
_entity_poly.pdbx_strand_id
1 'polypeptide(L)' 'MAASVTELLQPLFVVALLLALLAGGLWIGLALIAVAAVTLELFTPRAAGDALAMAVWGYLSSWTLTALPLFLWMGT' A
#
# COMPACT_ATOMS: atom_id res chain seq x y z
N MET A 1 27.25 -1.71 -14.91
CA MET A 1 26.34 -2.52 -15.74
C MET A 1 25.37 -3.36 -14.92
N ALA A 2 25.74 -3.93 -13.77
CA ALA A 2 24.80 -4.68 -12.91
C ALA A 2 23.73 -3.79 -12.24
N ALA A 3 24.10 -2.59 -11.77
CA ALA A 3 23.18 -1.68 -11.07
C ALA A 3 21.96 -1.24 -11.94
N SER A 4 22.17 -0.95 -13.22
CA SER A 4 21.09 -0.52 -14.14
C SER A 4 20.04 -1.61 -14.39
N VAL A 5 20.41 -2.89 -14.25
CA VAL A 5 19.47 -4.00 -14.40
C VAL A 5 18.60 -4.10 -13.15
N THR A 6 19.18 -4.02 -11.96
CA THR A 6 18.44 -4.09 -10.69
C THR A 6 17.44 -2.95 -10.54
N GLU A 7 17.80 -1.73 -10.97
CA GLU A 7 16.93 -0.55 -10.98
C GLU A 7 15.68 -0.72 -11.84
N LEU A 8 15.74 -1.58 -12.87
CA LEU A 8 14.59 -1.91 -13.72
C LEU A 8 13.81 -3.13 -13.20
N LEU A 9 14.51 -4.10 -12.61
CA LEU A 9 13.88 -5.32 -12.10
C LEU A 9 12.95 -5.06 -10.91
N GLN A 10 13.33 -4.18 -9.98
CA GLN A 10 12.50 -3.84 -8.82
C GLN A 10 11.11 -3.29 -9.19
N PRO A 11 10.98 -2.19 -9.96
CA PRO A 11 9.66 -1.66 -10.32
C PRO A 11 8.88 -2.63 -11.22
N LEU A 12 9.56 -3.36 -12.11
CA LEU A 12 8.90 -4.35 -12.97
C LEU A 12 8.29 -5.49 -12.14
N PHE A 13 9.02 -5.96 -11.12
CA PHE A 13 8.52 -6.96 -10.17
C PHE A 13 7.26 -6.47 -9.44
N VAL A 14 7.29 -5.24 -8.91
CA VAL A 14 6.15 -4.66 -8.17
C VAL A 14 4.91 -4.54 -9.08
N VAL A 15 5.08 -4.07 -10.31
CA VAL A 15 3.97 -3.95 -11.28
C VAL A 15 3.45 -5.32 -11.68
N ALA A 16 4.32 -6.29 -11.96
CA ALA A 16 3.92 -7.64 -12.31
C ALA A 16 3.15 -8.33 -11.18
N LEU A 17 3.60 -8.17 -9.93
CA LEU A 17 2.92 -8.69 -8.75
C LEU A 17 1.51 -8.10 -8.60
N LEU A 18 1.38 -6.77 -8.76
CA LEU A 18 0.08 -6.09 -8.69
C LEU A 18 -0.88 -6.62 -9.77
N LEU A 19 -0.41 -6.72 -11.02
CA LEU A 19 -1.22 -7.21 -12.13
C LEU A 19 -1.60 -8.68 -11.96
N ALA A 20 -0.71 -9.52 -11.42
CA ALA A 20 -1.03 -10.92 -11.12
C ALA A 20 -2.15 -11.05 -10.08
N LEU A 21 -2.12 -10.24 -9.02
CA LEU A 21 -3.16 -10.23 -7.98
C LEU A 21 -4.51 -9.74 -8.53
N LEU A 22 -4.50 -8.69 -9.35
CA LEU A 22 -5.71 -8.19 -10.01
C LEU A 22 -6.25 -9.18 -11.04
N ALA A 23 -5.39 -9.83 -11.82
CA ALA A 23 -5.78 -10.87 -12.76
C ALA A 23 -6.37 -12.09 -12.06
N GLY A 24 -5.93 -12.38 -10.83
CA GLY A 24 -6.52 -13.37 -9.94
C GLY A 24 -7.88 -12.98 -9.34
N GLY A 25 -8.40 -11.78 -9.66
CA GLY A 25 -9.70 -11.30 -9.18
C GLY A 25 -9.66 -10.69 -7.77
N LEU A 26 -8.48 -10.44 -7.20
CA LEU A 26 -8.38 -9.82 -5.88
C LEU A 26 -8.85 -8.36 -5.95
N TRP A 27 -9.62 -7.92 -4.96
CA TRP A 27 -10.04 -6.53 -4.85
C TRP A 27 -8.81 -5.59 -4.75
N ILE A 28 -8.90 -4.44 -5.42
CA ILE A 28 -7.75 -3.56 -5.70
C ILE A 28 -7.02 -3.13 -4.42
N GLY A 29 -7.71 -2.71 -3.37
CA GLY A 29 -7.01 -2.27 -2.15
C GLY A 29 -6.38 -3.42 -1.35
N LEU A 30 -6.92 -4.65 -1.42
CA LEU A 30 -6.28 -5.83 -0.83
C LEU A 30 -5.00 -6.16 -1.62
N ALA A 31 -5.05 -6.04 -2.94
CA ALA A 31 -3.87 -6.20 -3.79
C ALA A 31 -2.80 -5.15 -3.48
N LEU A 32 -3.18 -3.88 -3.31
CA LEU A 32 -2.23 -2.81 -2.95
C LEU A 32 -1.58 -3.04 -1.58
N ILE A 33 -2.33 -3.48 -0.57
CA ILE A 33 -1.77 -3.80 0.75
C ILE A 33 -0.82 -5.00 0.65
N ALA A 34 -1.19 -6.05 -0.07
CA ALA A 34 -0.34 -7.22 -0.27
C ALA A 34 0.98 -6.86 -0.99
N VAL A 35 0.90 -6.06 -2.07
CA VAL A 35 2.08 -5.58 -2.80
C VAL A 35 2.96 -4.73 -1.91
N ALA A 36 2.38 -3.82 -1.11
CA ALA A 36 3.14 -2.99 -0.18
C ALA A 36 3.87 -3.85 0.86
N ALA A 37 3.20 -4.84 1.45
CA ALA A 37 3.82 -5.77 2.41
C ALA A 37 4.98 -6.56 1.78
N VAL A 38 4.75 -7.19 0.63
CA VAL A 38 5.77 -7.99 -0.07
C VAL A 38 6.97 -7.14 -0.50
N THR A 39 6.74 -5.94 -1.00
CA THR A 39 7.81 -5.05 -1.44
C THR A 39 8.66 -4.56 -0.27
N LEU A 40 8.02 -4.23 0.86
CA LEU A 40 8.71 -3.79 2.06
C LEU A 40 9.57 -4.92 2.66
N GLU A 41 9.04 -6.14 2.77
CA GLU A 41 9.81 -7.28 3.31
C GLU A 41 10.99 -7.69 2.41
N LEU A 42 10.84 -7.58 1.08
CA LEU A 42 11.88 -8.06 0.15
C LEU A 42 12.96 -7.02 -0.18
N PHE A 43 12.62 -5.73 -0.18
CA PHE A 43 13.51 -4.68 -0.69
C PHE A 43 13.86 -3.60 0.33
N THR A 44 13.37 -3.68 1.55
CA THR A 44 13.55 -2.65 2.57
C THR A 44 13.94 -3.28 3.92
N PRO A 45 14.87 -2.67 4.69
CA PRO A 45 15.25 -3.17 6.02
C PRO A 45 14.23 -2.84 7.12
N ARG A 46 13.29 -1.94 6.85
CA ARG A 46 12.18 -1.61 7.76
C ARG A 46 11.15 -2.73 7.70
N ALA A 47 10.81 -3.30 8.86
CA ALA A 47 9.74 -4.29 8.99
C ALA A 47 8.42 -3.78 8.39
N ALA A 48 7.75 -4.60 7.58
CA ALA A 48 6.54 -4.16 6.89
C ALA A 48 5.39 -3.88 7.87
N GLY A 49 5.32 -4.62 8.98
CA GLY A 49 4.28 -4.43 10.01
C GLY A 49 4.26 -3.00 10.57
N ASP A 50 5.41 -2.52 11.04
CA ASP A 50 5.54 -1.16 11.58
C ASP A 50 5.34 -0.08 10.51
N ALA A 51 5.77 -0.36 9.29
CA ALA A 51 5.60 0.54 8.15
C ALA A 51 4.13 0.73 7.76
N LEU A 52 3.42 -0.39 7.61
CA LEU A 52 2.02 -0.40 7.24
C LEU A 52 1.14 0.11 8.37
N ALA A 53 1.43 -0.21 9.64
CA ALA A 53 0.67 0.31 10.78
C ALA A 53 0.68 1.84 10.82
N MET A 54 1.85 2.47 10.64
CA MET A 54 1.98 3.91 10.60
C MET A 54 1.30 4.53 9.37
N ALA A 55 1.43 3.90 8.20
CA ALA A 55 0.75 4.36 6.99
C ALA A 55 -0.78 4.32 7.16
N VAL A 56 -1.31 3.18 7.62
CA VAL A 56 -2.76 2.99 7.86
C VAL A 56 -3.27 3.99 8.90
N TRP A 57 -2.58 4.14 10.03
CA TRP A 57 -2.96 5.14 11.04
C TRP A 57 -2.97 6.56 10.47
N GLY A 58 -1.98 6.90 9.64
CA GLY A 58 -1.90 8.19 8.95
C GLY A 58 -3.08 8.44 8.01
N TYR A 59 -3.49 7.45 7.22
CA TYR A 59 -4.66 7.56 6.35
C TYR A 59 -5.97 7.72 7.15
N LEU A 60 -6.14 6.93 8.20
CA LEU A 60 -7.35 6.93 9.04
C LEU A 60 -7.48 8.20 9.89
N SER A 61 -6.37 8.82 10.29
CA SER A 61 -6.35 10.06 11.07
C SER A 61 -6.58 11.32 10.22
N SER A 62 -6.87 11.18 8.93
CA SER A 62 -7.17 12.33 8.08
C SER A 62 -8.46 13.01 8.53
N TRP A 63 -8.40 14.33 8.71
CA TRP A 63 -9.52 15.16 9.15
C TRP A 63 -10.75 15.08 8.24
N THR A 64 -10.56 14.62 7.01
CA THR A 64 -11.64 14.37 6.04
C THR A 64 -12.49 13.16 6.41
N LEU A 65 -11.90 12.14 7.05
CA LEU A 65 -12.62 10.98 7.56
C LEU A 65 -13.28 11.25 8.92
N THR A 66 -12.75 12.16 9.76
CA THR A 66 -13.42 12.60 11.00
C THR A 66 -14.53 13.63 10.74
N ALA A 67 -14.42 14.41 9.66
CA ALA A 67 -15.50 15.27 9.20
C ALA A 67 -16.75 14.47 8.80
N LEU A 68 -16.63 13.21 8.33
CA LEU A 68 -17.79 12.40 7.91
C LEU A 68 -18.71 11.97 9.09
N PRO A 69 -18.20 11.44 10.21
CA PRO A 69 -18.96 11.29 11.45
C PRO A 69 -19.45 12.63 12.01
N LEU A 70 -18.65 13.69 11.95
CA LEU A 70 -19.07 15.02 12.40
C LEU A 70 -20.17 15.61 11.50
N PHE A 71 -20.23 15.30 10.20
CA PHE A 71 -21.32 15.71 9.30
C PHE A 71 -22.62 14.96 9.63
N LEU A 72 -22.53 13.74 10.17
CA LEU A 72 -23.67 12.96 10.68
C LEU A 72 -24.11 13.40 12.09
N TRP A 73 -23.17 13.87 12.93
CA TRP A 73 -23.44 14.31 14.31
C TRP A 73 -23.79 15.81 14.43
N MET A 74 -23.13 16.67 13.67
CA MET A 74 -23.48 18.07 13.45
C MET A 74 -24.56 18.07 12.37
N GLY A 75 -25.74 17.54 12.74
CA GLY A 75 -26.82 17.22 11.83
C GLY A 75 -27.13 18.33 10.81
N THR A 76 -27.78 17.88 9.74
CA THR A 76 -28.81 18.65 9.03
C THR A 76 -29.45 19.73 9.88
#